data_AF-A0A8T6I7X8-F1
#
_entry.id   AF-A0A8T6I7X8-F1
#
_cell.length_a   1.000
_cell.length_b   1.000
_cell.length_c   1.000
_cell.angle_alpha   90.00
_cell.angle_beta   90.00
_cell.angle_gamma   90.00
#
_symmetry.space_group_name_H-M   'P 1'
#
loop_
_entity.id
_entity.type
_entity.pdbx_description
1 polymer ?
#
loop_
_entity_poly.entity_id
_entity_poly.type
_entity_poly.pdbx_seq_one_letter_code
_entity_poly.pdbx_strand_id
1 'polypeptide(L)'
;MLDDSRGIAPADDHLPWHARATAAPPVRKFAVQSSLASQHSPYDSRAPPGAYWTGCPLRGPVRSTVDLVELMLYRAVGPTTRDSPVGYPAMTLPNRPRDLVELRERVASGELRESRVLEFKRQFPGNNKALAKAIAGLAADGGVLVIGVAETESGLEVTPIDCEGVRERVENIARDNPQPPVRITSYILESDTPGLGVLWAEIPASPELAHEVDGTYYARDDTQTRPMRDPEVADRLALRRDRPRLILEALREALEREEPPAPSLHGRTCVVARPIDASGDEFFQATRSHDAWDDFAYSLLPPGGSLPPVPHRYWGQISHRFADYVGHFRSPNLLPSYRDIELQENGAFRHLSYCLDWYEPNVGGVFLPSATHACREAISLIVAVQERTGQRRMWDLALSISDVSGRRARTQGIDPRLTPHQLPIPRDQYSAHLLGMSTARIANDPRSLVEALTGRFIAESGFEFESVWPCEASA
;
A
#
# COMPACT_ATOMS: atom_id res chain seq x y z
N MET A 1 -41.16 57.45 1.64
CA MET A 1 -42.12 58.19 0.79
C MET A 1 -41.72 57.87 -0.65
N LEU A 2 -42.20 56.73 -1.12
CA LEU A 2 -43.30 56.54 -2.09
C LEU A 2 -42.70 56.46 -3.51
N ASP A 3 -42.46 55.25 -4.04
CA ASP A 3 -43.38 54.41 -4.86
C ASP A 3 -43.54 54.98 -6.29
N ASP A 4 -43.56 54.25 -7.40
CA ASP A 4 -44.11 52.91 -7.70
C ASP A 4 -43.70 52.60 -9.18
N SER A 5 -42.87 51.60 -9.50
CA SER A 5 -43.18 50.21 -9.89
C SER A 5 -44.01 49.98 -11.20
N ARG A 6 -43.38 49.30 -12.16
CA ARG A 6 -43.93 48.41 -13.21
C ARG A 6 -42.85 47.32 -13.34
N GLY A 7 -43.05 46.02 -13.18
CA GLY A 7 -44.21 45.16 -13.42
C GLY A 7 -43.69 43.98 -14.27
N ILE A 8 -42.97 43.04 -13.64
CA ILE A 8 -42.52 41.78 -14.26
C ILE A 8 -43.20 40.64 -13.50
N ALA A 9 -43.94 39.81 -14.25
CA ALA A 9 -44.66 38.65 -13.76
C ALA A 9 -43.72 37.51 -13.31
N PRO A 10 -44.06 36.74 -12.26
CA PRO A 10 -43.35 35.50 -11.95
C PRO A 10 -43.99 34.32 -12.69
N ALA A 11 -43.13 33.45 -13.23
CA ALA A 11 -43.50 32.13 -13.71
C ALA A 11 -43.49 31.16 -12.52
N ASP A 12 -44.68 30.69 -12.14
CA ASP A 12 -44.88 29.47 -11.38
C ASP A 12 -44.79 28.29 -12.35
N ASP A 13 -43.93 27.32 -12.07
CA ASP A 13 -44.13 25.93 -12.48
C ASP A 13 -43.38 25.00 -11.51
N HIS A 14 -44.08 24.70 -10.41
CA HIS A 14 -43.81 23.55 -9.58
C HIS A 14 -44.47 22.31 -10.22
N LEU A 15 -43.67 21.37 -10.71
CA LEU A 15 -44.11 20.00 -11.00
C LEU A 15 -43.28 18.98 -10.19
N PRO A 16 -43.95 18.07 -9.45
CA PRO A 16 -43.28 17.05 -8.65
C PRO A 16 -42.92 15.83 -9.50
N TRP A 17 -41.67 15.37 -9.37
CA TRP A 17 -41.23 14.09 -9.92
C TRP A 17 -41.81 12.92 -9.12
N HIS A 18 -42.67 12.14 -9.77
CA HIS A 18 -43.17 10.87 -9.25
C HIS A 18 -42.05 9.83 -9.18
N ALA A 19 -41.85 9.31 -7.96
CA ALA A 19 -41.09 8.10 -7.70
C ALA A 19 -41.74 6.89 -8.40
N ARG A 20 -41.02 6.30 -9.37
CA ARG A 20 -41.32 4.94 -9.84
C ARG A 20 -40.58 3.94 -8.96
N ALA A 21 -41.33 3.32 -8.05
CA ALA A 21 -40.93 2.12 -7.34
C ALA A 21 -40.78 0.97 -8.36
N THR A 22 -39.56 0.48 -8.56
CA THR A 22 -39.30 -0.78 -9.24
C THR A 22 -39.42 -1.92 -8.24
N ALA A 23 -40.37 -2.81 -8.51
CA ALA A 23 -40.64 -4.00 -7.73
C ALA A 23 -39.43 -4.95 -7.73
N ALA A 24 -39.06 -5.45 -6.55
CA ALA A 24 -38.06 -6.48 -6.38
C ALA A 24 -38.58 -7.85 -6.92
N PRO A 25 -37.75 -8.64 -7.60
CA PRO A 25 -38.11 -10.00 -8.01
C PRO A 25 -38.12 -10.96 -6.80
N PRO A 26 -38.91 -12.05 -6.85
CA PRO A 26 -39.11 -12.94 -5.72
C PRO A 26 -37.87 -13.78 -5.40
N VAL A 27 -37.48 -13.79 -4.12
CA VAL A 27 -36.47 -14.67 -3.55
C VAL A 27 -36.96 -16.11 -3.59
N ARG A 28 -36.36 -16.95 -4.45
CA ARG A 28 -36.51 -18.41 -4.39
C ARG A 28 -35.74 -18.93 -3.18
N LYS A 29 -36.47 -19.41 -2.16
CA LYS A 29 -35.91 -20.20 -1.06
C LYS A 29 -35.50 -21.58 -1.59
N PHE A 30 -34.19 -21.83 -1.69
CA PHE A 30 -33.68 -23.20 -1.78
C PHE A 30 -33.54 -23.75 -0.35
N ALA A 31 -34.41 -24.70 -0.02
CA ALA A 31 -34.22 -25.57 1.13
C ALA A 31 -33.19 -26.64 0.76
N VAL A 32 -32.02 -26.62 1.42
CA VAL A 32 -31.11 -27.76 1.41
C VAL A 32 -31.36 -28.54 2.71
N GLN A 33 -31.97 -29.72 2.56
CA GLN A 33 -32.03 -30.74 3.59
C GLN A 33 -30.62 -31.32 3.76
N SER A 34 -29.98 -31.08 4.91
CA SER A 34 -28.87 -31.91 5.38
C SER A 34 -29.41 -32.92 6.39
N SER A 35 -29.77 -34.11 5.90
CA SER A 35 -29.87 -35.30 6.74
C SER A 35 -28.50 -35.95 6.81
N LEU A 36 -27.91 -36.03 7.99
CA LEU A 36 -27.14 -37.20 8.43
C LEU A 36 -27.05 -37.16 9.95
N ALA A 37 -27.79 -38.07 10.55
CA ALA A 37 -27.88 -38.31 11.97
C ALA A 37 -26.78 -39.29 12.43
N SER A 38 -26.36 -39.10 13.68
CA SER A 38 -25.74 -40.06 14.60
C SER A 38 -24.30 -40.51 14.25
N GLN A 39 -23.35 -40.57 15.17
CA GLN A 39 -23.45 -41.25 16.46
C GLN A 39 -22.57 -40.59 17.54
N HIS A 40 -23.13 -40.52 18.75
CA HIS A 40 -22.41 -40.30 19.99
C HIS A 40 -21.62 -41.56 20.39
N SER A 41 -20.44 -41.35 20.99
CA SER A 41 -19.99 -42.16 22.12
C SER A 41 -19.02 -41.33 22.99
N PRO A 42 -19.17 -41.30 24.32
CA PRO A 42 -18.38 -40.47 25.23
C PRO A 42 -17.11 -41.21 25.65
N TYR A 43 -15.96 -40.52 25.70
CA TYR A 43 -14.80 -41.04 26.42
C TYR A 43 -14.46 -40.18 27.64
N ASP A 44 -14.13 -40.95 28.66
CA ASP A 44 -14.15 -40.73 30.08
C ASP A 44 -12.99 -39.85 30.57
N SER A 45 -13.32 -38.92 31.46
CA SER A 45 -12.40 -38.06 32.16
C SER A 45 -11.92 -38.75 33.44
N ARG A 46 -10.69 -39.31 33.42
CA ARG A 46 -9.86 -39.59 34.62
C ARG A 46 -8.47 -40.12 34.24
N ALA A 47 -7.43 -39.30 34.41
CA ALA A 47 -6.09 -39.76 34.77
C ALA A 47 -5.31 -38.65 35.50
N PRO A 48 -4.53 -38.96 36.56
CA PRO A 48 -3.95 -38.02 37.53
C PRO A 48 -2.61 -37.42 37.09
N PRO A 49 -2.10 -36.38 37.79
CA PRO A 49 -0.84 -35.71 37.45
C PRO A 49 0.37 -36.48 38.01
N GLY A 50 1.42 -36.60 37.20
CA GLY A 50 2.77 -36.95 37.67
C GLY A 50 3.32 -38.24 37.10
N ALA A 51 4.06 -38.13 36.00
CA ALA A 51 5.10 -39.09 35.64
C ALA A 51 6.14 -38.41 34.75
N TYR A 52 7.30 -38.11 35.33
CA TYR A 52 8.52 -37.77 34.60
C TYR A 52 8.92 -38.98 33.76
N TRP A 53 8.99 -38.81 32.43
CA TRP A 53 9.59 -39.79 31.53
C TRP A 53 10.97 -39.31 31.11
N THR A 54 11.98 -39.92 31.72
CA THR A 54 13.36 -39.94 31.26
C THR A 54 13.56 -41.11 30.31
N GLY A 55 14.16 -40.84 29.14
CA GLY A 55 14.92 -41.82 28.37
C GLY A 55 14.16 -42.62 27.32
N CYS A 56 14.43 -42.33 26.05
CA CYS A 56 14.42 -43.33 24.99
C CYS A 56 15.57 -43.03 24.02
N PRO A 57 16.48 -43.97 23.72
CA PRO A 57 17.57 -43.76 22.78
C PRO A 57 17.13 -44.20 21.37
N LEU A 58 17.34 -43.34 20.36
CA LEU A 58 17.28 -43.75 18.96
C LEU A 58 18.63 -43.48 18.29
N ARG A 59 19.39 -44.57 18.10
CA ARG A 59 20.46 -44.68 17.11
C ARG A 59 19.91 -45.45 15.91
N GLY A 60 20.01 -44.85 14.72
CA GLY A 60 19.83 -45.50 13.42
C GLY A 60 19.86 -44.47 12.29
N PRO A 61 20.75 -44.59 11.29
CA PRO A 61 20.93 -43.55 10.27
C PRO A 61 19.93 -43.73 9.12
N VAL A 62 19.15 -42.70 8.81
CA VAL A 62 18.39 -42.65 7.55
C VAL A 62 19.29 -42.03 6.48
N ARG A 63 19.52 -42.81 5.41
CA ARG A 63 20.25 -42.42 4.20
C ARG A 63 19.29 -41.72 3.22
N SER A 64 19.89 -40.78 2.48
CA SER A 64 19.48 -40.11 1.23
C SER A 64 18.30 -39.12 1.25
N THR A 65 18.69 -37.84 1.14
CA THR A 65 17.95 -36.59 1.03
C THR A 65 17.37 -36.30 -0.37
N VAL A 66 17.14 -37.30 -1.22
CA VAL A 66 16.89 -37.04 -2.66
C VAL A 66 15.42 -37.17 -3.07
N ASP A 67 14.57 -37.91 -2.35
CA ASP A 67 13.19 -38.19 -2.81
C ASP A 67 12.11 -37.21 -2.30
N LEU A 68 12.45 -36.23 -1.45
CA LEU A 68 11.49 -35.23 -0.94
C LEU A 68 11.42 -33.94 -1.78
N VAL A 69 12.37 -33.73 -2.70
CA VAL A 69 12.45 -32.50 -3.51
C VAL A 69 11.54 -32.57 -4.75
N GLU A 70 11.27 -33.76 -5.29
CA GLU A 70 10.49 -33.91 -6.52
C GLU A 70 8.97 -33.78 -6.31
N LEU A 71 8.45 -34.03 -5.09
CA LEU A 71 7.01 -33.98 -4.83
C LEU A 71 6.47 -32.58 -4.47
N MET A 72 7.34 -31.61 -4.11
CA MET A 72 6.92 -30.25 -3.77
C MET A 72 6.84 -29.31 -4.99
N LEU A 73 7.43 -29.66 -6.13
CA LEU A 73 7.51 -28.78 -7.31
C LEU A 73 6.21 -28.71 -8.13
N TYR A 74 5.21 -29.55 -7.87
CA TYR A 74 4.01 -29.66 -8.74
C TYR A 74 2.76 -28.93 -8.25
N ARG A 75 2.79 -28.22 -7.10
CA ARG A 75 1.60 -27.53 -6.54
C ARG A 75 1.66 -26.00 -6.49
N ALA A 76 2.77 -25.37 -6.89
CA ALA A 76 2.97 -23.92 -6.76
C ALA A 76 2.50 -23.07 -7.95
N VAL A 77 1.82 -23.65 -8.96
CA VAL A 77 1.21 -22.88 -10.04
C VAL A 77 -0.25 -22.61 -9.70
N GLY A 78 -0.48 -21.53 -8.93
CA GLY A 78 -1.80 -20.94 -8.77
C GLY A 78 -2.36 -20.45 -10.12
N PRO A 79 -3.68 -20.22 -10.22
CA PRO A 79 -4.30 -19.80 -11.47
C PRO A 79 -3.66 -18.49 -11.96
N THR A 80 -2.97 -18.59 -13.09
CA THR A 80 -2.47 -17.46 -13.88
C THR A 80 -3.54 -16.38 -13.96
N THR A 81 -3.21 -15.20 -13.44
CA THR A 81 -3.93 -13.95 -13.71
C THR A 81 -4.22 -13.88 -15.20
N ARG A 82 -5.51 -13.69 -15.55
CA ARG A 82 -5.91 -13.41 -16.93
C ARG A 82 -4.97 -12.36 -17.51
N ASP A 83 -4.28 -12.72 -18.59
CA ASP A 83 -3.52 -11.79 -19.42
C ASP A 83 -4.43 -10.60 -19.74
N SER A 84 -4.19 -9.46 -19.10
CA SER A 84 -4.64 -8.18 -19.64
C SER A 84 -3.83 -7.98 -20.92
N PRO A 85 -4.46 -7.97 -22.11
CA PRO A 85 -3.74 -8.09 -23.39
C PRO A 85 -2.96 -6.83 -23.80
N VAL A 86 -2.79 -5.86 -22.90
CA VAL A 86 -2.05 -4.63 -23.15
C VAL A 86 -1.23 -4.26 -21.91
N GLY A 87 -0.18 -5.04 -21.64
CA GLY A 87 0.86 -4.63 -20.69
C GLY A 87 1.65 -3.48 -21.33
N TYR A 88 1.32 -2.24 -21.00
CA TYR A 88 2.18 -1.10 -21.29
C TYR A 88 3.41 -1.20 -20.39
N PRO A 89 4.63 -0.89 -20.87
CA PRO A 89 5.85 -0.94 -20.07
C PRO A 89 5.84 0.07 -18.91
N ALA A 90 6.67 -0.19 -17.90
CA ALA A 90 6.66 0.56 -16.65
C ALA A 90 7.02 1.98 -16.98
N MET A 91 6.08 2.87 -16.73
CA MET A 91 6.36 4.26 -16.94
C MET A 91 7.07 4.78 -15.69
N THR A 92 8.39 4.88 -15.79
CA THR A 92 9.21 5.57 -14.80
C THR A 92 8.96 7.06 -14.93
N LEU A 93 8.46 7.69 -13.86
CA LEU A 93 8.36 9.14 -13.82
C LEU A 93 9.77 9.74 -13.84
N PRO A 94 10.05 10.74 -14.69
CA PRO A 94 11.34 11.40 -14.66
C PRO A 94 11.55 12.06 -13.30
N ASN A 95 12.75 11.90 -12.73
CA ASN A 95 13.11 12.65 -11.52
C ASN A 95 13.06 14.15 -11.80
N ARG A 96 12.61 14.93 -10.82
CA ARG A 96 12.64 16.40 -10.89
C ARG A 96 14.10 16.88 -11.04
N PRO A 97 14.41 17.74 -12.03
CA PRO A 97 15.70 18.41 -12.11
C PRO A 97 15.97 19.25 -10.86
N ARG A 98 17.22 19.36 -10.43
CA ARG A 98 17.57 20.17 -9.26
C ARG A 98 17.37 21.66 -9.50
N ASP A 99 17.68 22.11 -10.71
CA ASP A 99 17.59 23.50 -11.15
C ASP A 99 17.25 23.60 -12.65
N LEU A 100 17.18 24.83 -13.16
CA LEU A 100 16.86 25.11 -14.56
C LEU A 100 18.00 24.73 -15.53
N VAL A 101 19.25 24.70 -15.06
CA VAL A 101 20.41 24.30 -15.89
C VAL A 101 20.30 22.81 -16.20
N GLU A 102 20.08 21.99 -15.17
CA GLU A 102 19.87 20.55 -15.33
C GLU A 102 18.65 20.26 -16.22
N LEU A 103 17.55 21.02 -16.08
CA LEU A 103 16.40 20.86 -16.98
C LEU A 103 16.80 21.08 -18.46
N ARG A 104 17.55 22.16 -18.75
CA ARG A 104 18.00 22.45 -20.12
C ARG A 104 18.90 21.35 -20.68
N GLU A 105 19.82 20.83 -19.87
CA GLU A 105 20.71 19.73 -20.28
C GLU A 105 19.92 18.47 -20.62
N ARG A 106 18.94 18.10 -19.79
CA ARG A 106 18.11 16.90 -19.98
C ARG A 106 17.12 17.03 -21.15
N VAL A 107 16.67 18.25 -21.44
CA VAL A 107 15.91 18.55 -22.66
C VAL A 107 16.81 18.45 -23.89
N ALA A 108 17.99 19.07 -23.86
CA ALA A 108 18.92 19.08 -25.00
C ALA A 108 19.49 17.70 -25.33
N SER A 109 19.68 16.83 -24.33
CA SER A 109 20.13 15.44 -24.54
C SER A 109 19.04 14.51 -25.07
N GLY A 110 17.77 14.96 -25.07
CA GLY A 110 16.61 14.14 -25.43
C GLY A 110 16.18 13.15 -24.35
N GLU A 111 16.72 13.26 -23.12
CA GLU A 111 16.29 12.45 -21.98
C GLU A 111 14.83 12.77 -21.60
N LEU A 112 14.48 14.07 -21.62
CA LEU A 112 13.12 14.53 -21.41
C LEU A 112 12.44 14.75 -22.76
N ARG A 113 11.42 13.93 -23.03
CA ARG A 113 10.59 14.01 -24.24
C ARG A 113 9.12 13.80 -23.89
N GLU A 114 8.23 14.38 -24.69
CA GLU A 114 6.80 14.20 -24.46
C GLU A 114 6.47 12.72 -24.49
N SER A 115 5.65 12.30 -23.53
CA SER A 115 5.31 10.90 -23.33
C SER A 115 4.03 10.77 -22.51
N ARG A 116 3.66 9.52 -22.23
CA ARG A 116 2.43 9.21 -21.52
C ARG A 116 2.44 9.73 -20.08
N VAL A 117 3.62 9.97 -19.53
CA VAL A 117 3.81 10.52 -18.18
C VAL A 117 4.45 11.91 -18.14
N LEU A 118 4.80 12.49 -19.30
CA LEU A 118 5.44 13.81 -19.36
C LEU A 118 4.73 14.70 -20.36
N GLU A 119 4.15 15.79 -19.87
CA GLU A 119 3.43 16.79 -20.65
C GLU A 119 4.19 18.11 -20.62
N PHE A 120 4.42 18.70 -21.79
CA PHE A 120 5.02 20.03 -21.91
C PHE A 120 4.00 21.07 -22.34
N LYS A 121 4.15 22.27 -21.76
CA LYS A 121 3.41 23.46 -22.17
C LYS A 121 4.35 24.66 -22.19
N ARG A 122 4.32 25.42 -23.28
CA ARG A 122 5.10 26.66 -23.40
C ARG A 122 4.73 27.68 -22.33
N GLN A 123 3.43 27.86 -22.09
CA GLN A 123 2.88 28.84 -21.17
C GLN A 123 1.58 28.30 -20.56
N PHE A 124 1.07 28.97 -19.52
CA PHE A 124 -0.26 28.66 -19.01
C PHE A 124 -1.30 28.83 -20.12
N PRO A 125 -2.15 27.82 -20.36
CA PRO A 125 -3.22 27.98 -21.33
C PRO A 125 -4.16 29.09 -20.85
N GLY A 126 -4.62 29.93 -21.77
CA GLY A 126 -5.60 30.99 -21.46
C GLY A 126 -6.92 30.43 -20.93
N ASN A 127 -7.20 29.15 -21.17
CA ASN A 127 -8.36 28.43 -20.65
C ASN A 127 -7.93 27.35 -19.64
N ASN A 128 -8.41 27.48 -18.39
CA ASN A 128 -8.18 26.51 -17.31
C ASN A 128 -8.64 25.09 -17.67
N LYS A 129 -9.65 24.95 -18.54
CA LYS A 129 -10.19 23.65 -18.97
C LYS A 129 -9.14 22.80 -19.69
N ALA A 130 -8.28 23.40 -20.52
CA ALA A 130 -7.24 22.63 -21.22
C ALA A 130 -6.23 22.04 -20.25
N LEU A 131 -5.86 22.81 -19.22
CA LEU A 131 -4.98 22.35 -18.16
C LEU A 131 -5.63 21.27 -17.29
N ALA A 132 -6.89 21.46 -16.92
CA ALA A 132 -7.66 20.50 -16.14
C ALA A 132 -7.76 19.14 -16.85
N LYS A 133 -7.97 19.13 -18.18
CA LYS A 133 -7.95 17.89 -18.98
C LYS A 133 -6.60 17.19 -18.92
N ALA A 134 -5.50 17.93 -19.11
CA ALA A 134 -4.15 17.37 -19.04
C ALA A 134 -3.86 16.78 -17.66
N ILE A 135 -4.25 17.49 -16.58
CA ILE A 135 -4.13 17.00 -15.20
C ILE A 135 -4.96 15.73 -14.99
N ALA A 136 -6.22 15.71 -15.44
CA ALA A 136 -7.10 14.55 -15.32
C ALA A 136 -6.55 13.32 -16.10
N GLY A 137 -6.03 13.55 -17.30
CA GLY A 137 -5.41 12.50 -18.12
C GLY A 137 -4.13 11.94 -17.52
N LEU A 138 -3.25 12.79 -17.00
CA LEU A 138 -2.02 12.37 -16.30
C LEU A 138 -2.34 11.67 -14.97
N ALA A 139 -3.33 12.12 -14.22
CA ALA A 139 -3.71 11.52 -12.94
C ALA A 139 -4.16 10.06 -13.05
N ALA A 140 -4.54 9.59 -14.25
CA ALA A 140 -4.93 8.20 -14.48
C ALA A 140 -3.80 7.22 -14.13
N ASP A 141 -2.56 7.54 -14.51
CA ASP A 141 -1.38 6.68 -14.32
C ASP A 141 -0.25 7.39 -13.54
N GLY A 142 -0.44 8.66 -13.22
CA GLY A 142 0.58 9.57 -12.70
C GLY A 142 1.39 10.21 -13.83
N GLY A 143 2.06 11.31 -13.50
CA GLY A 143 2.84 12.04 -14.49
C GLY A 143 3.47 13.32 -13.98
N VAL A 144 4.11 14.04 -14.90
CA VAL A 144 4.71 15.33 -14.69
C VAL A 144 4.20 16.27 -15.76
N LEU A 145 3.75 17.45 -15.32
CA LEU A 145 3.40 18.57 -16.18
C LEU A 145 4.47 19.65 -16.03
N VAL A 146 5.11 20.02 -17.13
CA VAL A 146 6.15 21.05 -17.17
C VAL A 146 5.64 22.25 -17.96
N ILE A 147 5.57 23.42 -17.30
CA ILE A 147 5.13 24.68 -17.94
C ILE A 147 6.30 25.66 -18.00
N GLY A 148 6.57 26.17 -19.20
CA GLY A 148 7.77 26.93 -19.54
C GLY A 148 8.72 26.16 -20.47
N VAL A 149 8.20 25.19 -21.22
CA VAL A 149 8.94 24.45 -22.25
C VAL A 149 8.10 24.41 -23.51
N ALA A 150 8.61 25.00 -24.59
CA ALA A 150 7.96 25.05 -25.88
C ALA A 150 8.33 23.83 -26.74
N GLU A 151 7.35 23.30 -27.45
CA GLU A 151 7.59 22.40 -28.57
C GLU A 151 7.85 23.24 -29.83
N THR A 152 8.96 22.96 -30.49
CA THR A 152 9.44 23.62 -31.71
C THR A 152 9.69 22.57 -32.80
N GLU A 153 9.91 23.01 -34.04
CA GLU A 153 10.26 22.10 -35.14
C GLU A 153 11.56 21.31 -34.86
N SER A 154 12.48 21.90 -34.10
CA SER A 154 13.75 21.29 -33.69
C SER A 154 13.67 20.45 -32.41
N GLY A 155 12.48 20.32 -31.80
CA GLY A 155 12.28 19.63 -30.53
C GLY A 155 11.88 20.58 -29.40
N LEU A 156 12.26 20.25 -28.17
CA LEU A 156 11.84 21.01 -26.99
C LEU A 156 12.82 22.15 -26.66
N GLU A 157 12.28 23.32 -26.32
CA GLU A 157 13.05 24.51 -25.94
C GLU A 157 12.55 25.04 -24.59
N VAL A 158 13.46 25.28 -23.64
CA VAL A 158 13.11 25.84 -22.33
C VAL A 158 12.84 27.34 -22.46
N THR A 159 11.60 27.76 -22.24
CA THR A 159 11.12 29.13 -22.32
C THR A 159 10.55 29.57 -20.96
N PRO A 160 11.37 30.13 -20.05
CA PRO A 160 10.91 30.54 -18.73
C PRO A 160 9.69 31.47 -18.78
N ILE A 161 8.76 31.27 -17.86
CA ILE A 161 7.52 32.03 -17.70
C ILE A 161 7.56 32.86 -16.43
N ASP A 162 6.71 33.89 -16.38
CA ASP A 162 6.41 34.59 -15.13
C ASP A 162 5.82 33.60 -14.11
N CYS A 163 6.46 33.47 -12.97
CA CYS A 163 6.11 32.52 -11.92
C CYS A 163 5.14 33.10 -10.88
N GLU A 164 4.78 34.39 -10.98
CA GLU A 164 3.85 35.01 -10.03
C GLU A 164 2.48 34.29 -10.05
N GLY A 165 2.07 33.75 -8.90
CA GLY A 165 0.78 33.06 -8.72
C GLY A 165 0.62 31.73 -9.49
N VAL A 166 1.62 31.32 -10.27
CA VAL A 166 1.54 30.16 -11.17
C VAL A 166 1.30 28.85 -10.42
N ARG A 167 2.02 28.62 -9.32
CA ARG A 167 1.85 27.44 -8.46
C ARG A 167 0.44 27.35 -7.90
N GLU A 168 -0.03 28.42 -7.27
CA GLU A 168 -1.36 28.46 -6.66
C GLU A 168 -2.44 28.21 -7.72
N ARG A 169 -2.28 28.80 -8.91
CA ARG A 169 -3.20 28.61 -10.02
C ARG A 169 -3.28 27.15 -10.48
N VAL A 170 -2.15 26.47 -10.67
CA VAL A 170 -2.19 25.05 -11.10
C VAL A 170 -2.80 24.16 -10.02
N GLU A 171 -2.51 24.43 -8.75
CA GLU A 171 -3.05 23.67 -7.61
C GLU A 171 -4.56 23.89 -7.45
N ASN A 172 -5.03 25.13 -7.64
CA ASN A 172 -6.47 25.43 -7.64
C ASN A 172 -7.18 24.76 -8.82
N ILE A 173 -6.61 24.78 -10.02
CA ILE A 173 -7.19 24.07 -11.17
C ILE A 173 -7.27 22.57 -10.92
N ALA A 174 -6.21 21.95 -10.37
CA ALA A 174 -6.20 20.53 -10.04
C ALA A 174 -7.25 20.16 -8.97
N ARG A 175 -7.52 21.08 -8.03
CA ARG A 175 -8.50 20.91 -6.95
C ARG A 175 -9.94 21.10 -7.42
N ASP A 176 -10.20 22.12 -8.22
CA ASP A 176 -11.56 22.62 -8.44
C ASP A 176 -12.19 22.08 -9.73
N ASN A 177 -11.38 21.76 -10.75
CA ASN A 177 -11.89 21.42 -12.08
C ASN A 177 -12.09 19.89 -12.28
N PRO A 178 -11.08 19.02 -12.04
CA PRO A 178 -11.29 17.58 -12.09
C PRO A 178 -12.24 17.09 -10.99
N GLN A 179 -13.08 16.12 -11.32
CA GLN A 179 -13.95 15.40 -10.39
C GLN A 179 -13.67 13.90 -10.45
N PRO A 180 -13.21 13.27 -9.35
CA PRO A 180 -12.84 13.90 -8.06
C PRO A 180 -11.61 14.83 -8.19
N PRO A 181 -11.32 15.68 -7.19
CA PRO A 181 -10.14 16.56 -7.20
C PRO A 181 -8.81 15.79 -7.31
N VAL A 182 -7.84 16.38 -8.02
CA VAL A 182 -6.47 15.85 -8.13
C VAL A 182 -5.55 16.64 -7.20
N ARG A 183 -4.75 15.94 -6.40
CA ARG A 183 -3.68 16.56 -5.60
C ARG A 183 -2.40 16.56 -6.41
N ILE A 184 -1.74 17.71 -6.51
CA ILE A 184 -0.45 17.84 -7.21
C ILE A 184 0.58 18.46 -6.27
N THR A 185 1.85 18.20 -6.53
CA THR A 185 2.97 18.87 -5.87
C THR A 185 3.72 19.67 -6.92
N SER A 186 3.90 20.97 -6.70
CA SER A 186 4.50 21.83 -7.71
C SER A 186 5.72 22.59 -7.21
N TYR A 187 6.68 22.77 -8.11
CA TYR A 187 8.00 23.36 -7.86
C TYR A 187 8.30 24.39 -8.94
N ILE A 188 8.97 25.48 -8.57
CA ILE A 188 9.52 26.44 -9.51
C ILE A 188 11.01 26.18 -9.66
N LEU A 189 11.45 25.99 -10.89
CA LEU A 189 12.86 26.00 -11.27
C LEU A 189 13.19 27.42 -11.73
N GLU A 190 13.71 28.21 -10.80
CA GLU A 190 14.04 29.62 -11.01
C GLU A 190 15.06 29.80 -12.15
N SER A 191 14.90 30.87 -12.93
CA SER A 191 15.90 31.30 -13.91
C SER A 191 16.84 32.35 -13.33
N ASP A 192 17.87 32.71 -14.10
CA ASP A 192 18.78 33.81 -13.73
C ASP A 192 18.08 35.18 -13.73
N THR A 193 16.89 35.29 -14.35
CA THR A 193 16.07 36.50 -14.32
C THR A 193 15.05 36.39 -13.18
N PRO A 194 15.08 37.30 -12.19
CA PRO A 194 14.16 37.25 -11.06
C PRO A 194 12.68 37.22 -11.49
N GLY A 195 11.91 36.30 -10.90
CA GLY A 195 10.48 36.14 -11.17
C GLY A 195 10.17 35.27 -12.40
N LEU A 196 11.17 34.93 -13.21
CA LEU A 196 11.01 33.99 -14.33
C LEU A 196 11.54 32.60 -13.98
N GLY A 197 10.86 31.56 -14.44
CA GLY A 197 11.26 30.18 -14.19
C GLY A 197 10.40 29.17 -14.96
N VAL A 198 10.53 27.90 -14.59
CA VAL A 198 9.73 26.80 -15.14
C VAL A 198 8.96 26.14 -14.00
N LEU A 199 7.67 25.90 -14.21
CA LEU A 199 6.87 25.10 -13.28
C LEU A 199 7.08 23.62 -13.58
N TRP A 200 7.49 22.88 -12.56
CA TRP A 200 7.50 21.43 -12.55
C TRP A 200 6.40 20.94 -11.61
N ALA A 201 5.32 20.39 -12.15
CA ALA A 201 4.19 19.86 -11.39
C ALA A 201 4.17 18.33 -11.45
N GLU A 202 4.38 17.70 -10.31
CA GLU A 202 4.26 16.25 -10.13
C GLU A 202 2.81 15.90 -9.82
N ILE A 203 2.24 15.01 -10.63
CA ILE A 203 0.87 14.52 -10.54
C ILE A 203 0.95 13.05 -10.15
N PRO A 204 0.63 12.68 -8.89
CA PRO A 204 0.60 11.28 -8.50
C PRO A 204 -0.48 10.54 -9.28
N ALA A 205 -0.28 9.24 -9.50
CA ALA A 205 -1.38 8.41 -9.96
C ALA A 205 -2.53 8.52 -8.95
N SER A 206 -3.75 8.60 -9.45
CA SER A 206 -4.90 8.82 -8.59
C SER A 206 -5.50 7.49 -8.16
N PRO A 207 -5.86 7.34 -6.88
CA PRO A 207 -6.61 6.18 -6.45
C PRO A 207 -8.04 6.18 -6.99
N GLU A 208 -8.50 7.28 -7.53
CA GLU A 208 -9.82 7.36 -8.11
C GLU A 208 -9.84 6.80 -9.55
N LEU A 209 -8.66 6.55 -10.13
CA LEU A 209 -8.36 5.91 -11.42
C LEU A 209 -8.92 6.60 -12.67
N ALA A 210 -9.95 7.43 -12.51
CA ALA A 210 -10.58 8.21 -13.56
C ALA A 210 -11.06 9.56 -13.00
N HIS A 211 -10.78 10.64 -13.75
CA HIS A 211 -11.16 12.00 -13.41
C HIS A 211 -11.97 12.62 -14.54
N GLU A 212 -13.13 13.17 -14.17
CA GLU A 212 -14.05 13.85 -15.05
C GLU A 212 -13.71 15.34 -15.11
N VAL A 213 -13.73 15.94 -16.30
CA VAL A 213 -13.69 17.39 -16.49
C VAL A 213 -14.82 17.76 -17.43
N ASP A 214 -15.79 18.52 -16.93
CA ASP A 214 -17.01 18.94 -17.64
C ASP A 214 -17.77 17.75 -18.28
N GLY A 215 -18.16 16.73 -17.52
CA GLY A 215 -18.94 15.61 -18.04
C GLY A 215 -18.14 14.52 -18.76
N THR A 216 -16.82 14.69 -18.90
CA THR A 216 -15.99 13.80 -19.72
C THR A 216 -14.79 13.28 -18.93
N TYR A 217 -14.60 11.95 -18.91
CA TYR A 217 -13.39 11.34 -18.38
C TYR A 217 -12.25 11.42 -19.39
N TYR A 218 -11.04 11.72 -18.92
CA TYR A 218 -9.86 11.83 -19.78
C TYR A 218 -8.82 10.78 -19.42
N ALA A 219 -8.24 10.18 -20.45
CA ALA A 219 -7.05 9.35 -20.36
C ALA A 219 -5.94 10.00 -21.15
N ARG A 220 -4.72 9.64 -20.79
CA ARG A 220 -3.57 9.88 -21.64
C ARG A 220 -3.46 8.75 -22.66
N ASP A 221 -3.26 9.09 -23.92
CA ASP A 221 -2.59 8.24 -24.90
C ASP A 221 -1.11 8.62 -24.92
N ASP A 222 -0.29 8.02 -25.79
CA ASP A 222 1.17 8.24 -25.83
C ASP A 222 1.61 9.69 -25.54
N THR A 223 1.25 10.67 -26.37
CA THR A 223 1.55 12.09 -26.08
C THR A 223 0.31 12.96 -25.89
N GLN A 224 -0.88 12.43 -26.18
CA GLN A 224 -2.10 13.24 -26.25
C GLN A 224 -3.09 12.87 -25.16
N THR A 225 -3.75 13.89 -24.61
CA THR A 225 -4.91 13.67 -23.73
C THR A 225 -6.16 13.49 -24.57
N ARG A 226 -6.88 12.37 -24.37
CA ARG A 226 -8.11 12.04 -25.10
C ARG A 226 -9.26 11.73 -24.14
N PRO A 227 -10.53 11.92 -24.57
CA PRO A 227 -11.66 11.35 -23.88
C PRO A 227 -11.53 9.82 -23.75
N MET A 228 -11.87 9.29 -22.58
CA MET A 228 -12.06 7.86 -22.38
C MET A 228 -13.36 7.41 -23.05
N ARG A 229 -13.35 6.19 -23.59
CA ARG A 229 -14.56 5.52 -24.09
C ARG A 229 -15.32 4.86 -22.95
N ASP A 230 -16.63 4.67 -23.09
CA ASP A 230 -17.48 4.07 -22.05
C ASP A 230 -16.94 2.76 -21.44
N PRO A 231 -16.38 1.81 -22.22
CA PRO A 231 -15.79 0.61 -21.64
C PRO A 231 -14.57 0.90 -20.76
N GLU A 232 -13.72 1.84 -21.18
CA GLU A 232 -12.51 2.23 -20.41
C GLU A 232 -12.91 2.88 -19.08
N VAL A 233 -13.94 3.73 -19.09
CA VAL A 233 -14.52 4.33 -17.87
C VAL A 233 -15.10 3.25 -16.98
N ALA A 234 -15.89 2.34 -17.53
CA ALA A 234 -16.51 1.24 -16.78
C ALA A 234 -15.46 0.35 -16.10
N ASP A 235 -14.38 0.02 -16.81
CA ASP A 235 -13.27 -0.80 -16.29
C ASP A 235 -12.53 -0.09 -15.14
N ARG A 236 -12.20 1.20 -15.31
CA ARG A 236 -11.53 1.99 -14.26
C ARG A 236 -12.41 2.14 -13.02
N LEU A 237 -13.72 2.37 -13.19
CA LEU A 237 -14.67 2.44 -12.08
C LEU A 237 -14.95 1.08 -11.43
N ALA A 238 -14.89 -0.02 -12.18
CA ALA A 238 -14.95 -1.37 -11.63
C ALA A 238 -13.70 -1.65 -10.77
N LEU A 239 -12.49 -1.35 -11.29
CA LEU A 239 -11.25 -1.53 -10.55
C LEU A 239 -11.25 -0.70 -9.25
N ARG A 240 -11.71 0.55 -9.30
CA ARG A 240 -11.87 1.40 -8.11
C ARG A 240 -12.76 0.75 -7.04
N ARG A 241 -13.90 0.19 -7.45
CA ARG A 241 -14.84 -0.50 -6.54
C ARG A 241 -14.28 -1.79 -5.97
N ASP A 242 -13.46 -2.50 -6.73
CA ASP A 242 -12.93 -3.80 -6.35
C ASP A 242 -11.67 -3.71 -5.48
N ARG A 243 -10.94 -2.59 -5.49
CA ARG A 243 -9.68 -2.43 -4.73
C ARG A 243 -9.75 -2.80 -3.25
N PRO A 244 -10.74 -2.34 -2.46
CA PRO A 244 -10.87 -2.78 -1.07
C PRO A 244 -10.96 -4.31 -0.94
N ARG A 245 -11.74 -4.95 -1.83
CA ARG A 245 -11.88 -6.42 -1.86
C ARG A 245 -10.54 -7.06 -2.22
N LEU A 246 -9.86 -6.57 -3.25
CA LEU A 246 -8.59 -7.10 -3.74
C LEU A 246 -7.46 -7.03 -2.70
N ILE A 247 -7.32 -5.92 -1.95
CA ILE A 247 -6.27 -5.84 -0.91
C ILE A 247 -6.60 -6.74 0.29
N LEU A 248 -7.87 -6.89 0.65
CA LEU A 248 -8.29 -7.79 1.73
C LEU A 248 -8.17 -9.27 1.34
N GLU A 249 -8.45 -9.62 0.08
CA GLU A 249 -8.17 -10.96 -0.47
C GLU A 249 -6.68 -11.26 -0.43
N ALA A 250 -5.83 -10.33 -0.84
CA ALA A 250 -4.38 -10.50 -0.76
C ALA A 250 -3.89 -10.66 0.69
N LEU A 251 -4.46 -9.91 1.65
CA LEU A 251 -4.18 -10.08 3.08
C LEU A 251 -4.61 -11.47 3.59
N ARG A 252 -5.77 -11.95 3.16
CA ARG A 252 -6.27 -13.27 3.53
C ARG A 252 -5.38 -14.37 2.96
N GLU A 253 -5.06 -14.31 1.68
CA GLU A 253 -4.15 -15.26 1.03
C GLU A 253 -2.76 -15.26 1.69
N ALA A 254 -2.26 -14.08 2.07
CA ALA A 254 -1.01 -13.92 2.79
C ALA A 254 -1.01 -14.65 4.15
N LEU A 255 -2.13 -14.61 4.87
CA LEU A 255 -2.34 -15.32 6.14
C LEU A 255 -2.58 -16.83 5.95
N GLU A 256 -3.19 -17.25 4.84
CA GLU A 256 -3.44 -18.67 4.53
C GLU A 256 -2.18 -19.39 4.03
N ARG A 257 -1.30 -18.70 3.30
CA ARG A 257 -0.02 -19.19 2.76
C ARG A 257 1.13 -19.13 3.77
N GLU A 258 0.81 -19.31 5.02
CA GLU A 258 1.75 -19.19 6.12
C GLU A 258 2.70 -20.40 6.15
N GLU A 259 4.00 -20.15 5.94
CA GLU A 259 5.04 -21.19 5.98
C GLU A 259 6.26 -20.72 6.79
N PRO A 260 6.70 -21.49 7.82
CA PRO A 260 5.98 -22.61 8.41
C PRO A 260 4.68 -22.14 9.10
N PRO A 261 3.67 -23.02 9.25
CA PRO A 261 2.51 -22.71 10.07
C PRO A 261 2.99 -22.31 11.48
N ALA A 262 2.67 -21.10 11.93
CA ALA A 262 3.02 -20.72 13.28
C ALA A 262 2.33 -21.64 14.27
N PRO A 263 2.95 -21.89 15.42
CA PRO A 263 2.22 -22.42 16.54
C PRO A 263 1.05 -21.45 16.80
N SER A 264 -0.17 -21.98 16.82
CA SER A 264 -1.43 -21.28 17.11
C SER A 264 -1.45 -20.58 18.49
N LEU A 265 -0.33 -20.61 19.21
CA LEU A 265 -0.10 -20.00 20.50
C LEU A 265 0.53 -18.61 20.36
N HIS A 266 0.84 -18.13 19.15
CA HIS A 266 1.47 -16.83 18.96
C HIS A 266 0.60 -15.82 18.20
N GLY A 267 0.48 -14.61 18.76
CA GLY A 267 -0.03 -13.44 18.09
C GLY A 267 0.87 -13.09 16.90
N ARG A 268 0.25 -12.76 15.77
CA ARG A 268 0.92 -12.45 14.51
C ARG A 268 0.48 -11.12 13.95
N THR A 269 1.40 -10.47 13.25
CA THR A 269 1.12 -9.28 12.43
C THR A 269 1.42 -9.60 10.98
N CYS A 270 0.48 -9.33 10.09
CA CYS A 270 0.67 -9.42 8.64
C CYS A 270 0.35 -8.07 8.00
N VAL A 271 1.28 -7.53 7.23
CA VAL A 271 1.08 -6.34 6.40
C VAL A 271 1.18 -6.77 4.96
N VAL A 272 0.21 -6.38 4.14
CA VAL A 272 0.28 -6.52 2.68
C VAL A 272 0.25 -5.14 2.06
N ALA A 273 1.09 -4.95 1.06
CA ALA A 273 1.14 -3.74 0.25
C ALA A 273 1.02 -4.12 -1.22
N ARG A 274 0.19 -3.39 -1.97
CA ARG A 274 -0.01 -3.62 -3.41
C ARG A 274 0.16 -2.31 -4.17
N PRO A 275 1.08 -2.24 -5.13
CA PRO A 275 1.14 -1.10 -6.03
C PRO A 275 -0.11 -1.07 -6.92
N ILE A 276 -0.65 0.11 -7.13
CA ILE A 276 -1.74 0.34 -8.09
C ILE A 276 -1.14 0.35 -9.49
N ASP A 277 -1.78 -0.37 -10.41
CA ASP A 277 -1.45 -0.42 -11.84
C ASP A 277 -0.06 -1.01 -12.16
N ALA A 278 0.36 -2.01 -11.38
CA ALA A 278 1.60 -2.71 -11.68
C ALA A 278 1.41 -3.77 -12.77
N SER A 279 2.00 -3.57 -13.94
CA SER A 279 2.28 -4.68 -14.86
C SER A 279 3.22 -5.66 -14.16
N GLY A 280 2.92 -6.96 -14.29
CA GLY A 280 3.63 -8.03 -13.59
C GLY A 280 5.13 -8.10 -13.85
N ASP A 281 5.60 -7.68 -15.04
CA ASP A 281 6.99 -7.93 -15.44
C ASP A 281 7.96 -6.80 -15.07
N GLU A 282 7.47 -5.60 -14.79
CA GLU A 282 8.31 -4.39 -14.81
C GLU A 282 9.13 -4.20 -13.56
N PHE A 283 8.47 -4.37 -12.42
CA PHE A 283 9.12 -4.35 -11.14
C PHE A 283 10.18 -5.46 -11.09
N PHE A 284 9.85 -6.61 -11.66
CA PHE A 284 10.79 -7.69 -11.88
C PHE A 284 11.97 -7.31 -12.77
N GLN A 285 11.78 -6.65 -13.92
CA GLN A 285 12.90 -6.24 -14.78
C GLN A 285 13.84 -5.23 -14.10
N ALA A 286 13.29 -4.26 -13.36
CA ALA A 286 14.10 -3.27 -12.63
C ALA A 286 14.90 -3.90 -11.47
N THR A 287 14.41 -5.00 -10.89
CA THR A 287 15.10 -5.73 -9.80
C THR A 287 16.02 -6.83 -10.33
N ARG A 288 15.80 -7.36 -11.54
CA ARG A 288 16.59 -8.42 -12.18
C ARG A 288 17.99 -7.97 -12.61
N SER A 289 18.20 -6.68 -12.89
CA SER A 289 19.53 -6.13 -13.19
C SER A 289 20.45 -6.07 -11.97
N HIS A 290 19.96 -6.41 -10.77
CA HIS A 290 20.77 -6.45 -9.55
C HIS A 290 21.19 -7.89 -9.23
N ASP A 291 22.48 -8.20 -9.46
CA ASP A 291 23.14 -9.44 -9.01
C ASP A 291 23.16 -9.60 -7.46
N ALA A 292 22.58 -8.67 -6.71
CA ALA A 292 22.50 -8.73 -5.27
C ALA A 292 21.12 -8.28 -4.75
N TRP A 293 20.06 -8.99 -5.13
CA TRP A 293 18.78 -8.89 -4.39
C TRP A 293 19.01 -9.16 -2.90
N ASP A 294 19.98 -10.02 -2.55
CA ASP A 294 20.41 -10.13 -1.16
C ASP A 294 20.84 -8.74 -0.60
N ASP A 295 21.77 -8.02 -1.24
CA ASP A 295 22.18 -6.67 -0.79
C ASP A 295 21.06 -5.62 -0.83
N PHE A 296 20.16 -5.69 -1.82
CA PHE A 296 18.99 -4.83 -1.90
C PHE A 296 18.12 -5.07 -0.67
N ALA A 297 17.73 -6.31 -0.36
CA ALA A 297 16.96 -6.68 0.82
C ALA A 297 17.66 -6.36 2.14
N TYR A 298 18.96 -6.68 2.25
CA TYR A 298 19.79 -6.38 3.42
C TYR A 298 19.82 -4.89 3.74
N SER A 299 19.89 -4.04 2.71
CA SER A 299 19.94 -2.60 2.91
C SER A 299 18.56 -1.95 3.04
N LEU A 300 17.46 -2.69 2.86
CA LEU A 300 16.12 -2.22 3.23
C LEU A 300 15.89 -2.33 4.75
N LEU A 301 16.75 -3.04 5.47
CA LEU A 301 16.67 -3.21 6.92
C LEU A 301 17.43 -2.07 7.63
N PRO A 302 16.90 -1.55 8.76
CA PRO A 302 17.51 -0.46 9.49
C PRO A 302 18.94 -0.77 9.95
N PRO A 303 19.83 0.24 10.04
CA PRO A 303 21.23 0.06 10.42
C PRO A 303 21.33 -0.43 11.87
N GLY A 304 21.63 -1.72 12.06
CA GLY A 304 21.82 -2.33 13.38
C GLY A 304 21.33 -3.77 13.52
N GLY A 305 20.53 -4.29 12.58
CA GLY A 305 20.15 -5.71 12.54
C GLY A 305 21.07 -6.51 11.64
N SER A 306 22.01 -7.28 12.19
CA SER A 306 22.65 -8.35 11.40
C SER A 306 21.65 -9.50 11.26
N LEU A 307 21.36 -9.94 10.03
CA LEU A 307 20.58 -11.17 9.83
C LEU A 307 21.53 -12.38 9.91
N PRO A 308 21.05 -13.52 10.42
CA PRO A 308 21.69 -14.80 10.14
C PRO A 308 21.54 -15.15 8.63
N PRO A 309 22.50 -15.90 8.06
CA PRO A 309 22.44 -16.33 6.66
C PRO A 309 21.15 -17.10 6.36
N VAL A 310 20.49 -16.73 5.25
CA VAL A 310 19.19 -17.26 4.81
C VAL A 310 19.33 -18.72 4.37
N PRO A 311 18.56 -19.69 4.91
CA PRO A 311 18.70 -21.09 4.50
C PRO A 311 17.93 -21.49 3.24
N HIS A 312 16.96 -20.69 2.77
CA HIS A 312 16.05 -21.11 1.68
C HIS A 312 15.81 -19.98 0.68
N ARG A 313 16.33 -20.16 -0.54
CA ARG A 313 15.96 -19.37 -1.72
C ARG A 313 14.76 -20.02 -2.39
N TYR A 314 13.59 -19.39 -2.28
CA TYR A 314 12.59 -19.44 -3.34
C TYR A 314 12.40 -18.00 -3.81
N TRP A 315 12.52 -17.79 -5.12
CA TRP A 315 12.50 -16.46 -5.72
C TRP A 315 11.28 -15.66 -5.26
N GLY A 316 11.51 -14.45 -4.74
CA GLY A 316 10.44 -13.56 -4.24
C GLY A 316 10.06 -13.70 -2.77
N GLN A 317 10.63 -14.66 -2.01
CA GLN A 317 10.36 -14.80 -0.57
C GLN A 317 11.65 -14.75 0.25
N ILE A 318 11.69 -13.83 1.20
CA ILE A 318 12.78 -13.65 2.16
C ILE A 318 12.25 -14.00 3.55
N SER A 319 12.42 -15.26 3.93
CA SER A 319 12.04 -15.74 5.27
C SER A 319 13.23 -15.69 6.21
N HIS A 320 13.13 -14.88 7.26
CA HIS A 320 14.14 -14.75 8.30
C HIS A 320 13.63 -15.29 9.64
N ARG A 321 14.37 -16.26 10.18
CA ARG A 321 14.28 -16.61 11.61
C ARG A 321 15.26 -15.73 12.38
N PHE A 322 14.75 -14.72 13.05
CA PHE A 322 15.54 -13.88 13.93
C PHE A 322 15.54 -14.51 15.32
N ALA A 323 16.70 -14.65 15.96
CA ALA A 323 16.77 -15.05 17.36
C ALA A 323 17.25 -13.84 18.15
N ASP A 324 16.35 -12.92 18.51
CA ASP A 324 16.74 -11.68 19.19
C ASP A 324 17.61 -11.96 20.42
N TYR A 325 18.80 -11.37 20.40
CA TYR A 325 19.86 -11.51 21.40
C TYR A 325 19.63 -10.57 22.60
N VAL A 326 18.39 -10.42 23.06
CA VAL A 326 18.11 -9.71 24.31
C VAL A 326 18.15 -10.72 25.45
N GLY A 327 19.29 -10.74 26.13
CA GLY A 327 19.51 -11.58 27.31
C GLY A 327 18.45 -11.34 28.38
N HIS A 328 18.00 -12.46 28.97
CA HIS A 328 17.35 -12.59 30.30
C HIS A 328 15.82 -12.78 30.40
N PHE A 329 15.06 -12.85 29.30
CA PHE A 329 13.63 -13.22 29.37
C PHE A 329 13.22 -14.36 28.41
N ARG A 330 14.08 -15.35 28.20
CA ARG A 330 13.72 -16.54 27.41
C ARG A 330 13.06 -17.60 28.27
N SER A 331 11.73 -17.71 28.19
CA SER A 331 11.04 -18.98 28.38
C SER A 331 11.61 -20.04 27.43
N PRO A 332 11.87 -21.29 27.87
CA PRO A 332 12.46 -22.34 27.05
C PRO A 332 11.61 -22.77 25.83
N ASN A 333 10.38 -22.27 25.69
CA ASN A 333 9.47 -22.54 24.57
C ASN A 333 9.25 -21.33 23.63
N LEU A 334 9.98 -20.23 23.77
CA LEU A 334 9.84 -19.08 22.87
C LEU A 334 10.40 -19.43 21.50
N LEU A 335 9.55 -19.35 20.47
CA LEU A 335 10.03 -19.24 19.12
C LEU A 335 10.96 -18.02 18.99
N PRO A 336 12.08 -18.13 18.27
CA PRO A 336 12.82 -16.98 17.78
C PRO A 336 11.85 -16.02 17.07
N SER A 337 12.02 -14.72 17.25
CA SER A 337 11.30 -13.70 16.51
C SER A 337 11.32 -13.98 15.00
N TYR A 338 10.21 -14.43 14.45
CA TYR A 338 10.15 -14.84 13.04
C TYR A 338 9.61 -13.69 12.19
N ARG A 339 10.28 -13.42 11.07
CA ARG A 339 9.85 -12.43 10.07
C ARG A 339 9.91 -13.05 8.69
N ASP A 340 8.86 -12.90 7.91
CA ASP A 340 8.82 -13.32 6.52
C ASP A 340 8.38 -12.16 5.64
N ILE A 341 9.22 -11.85 4.65
CA ILE A 341 9.15 -10.69 3.78
C ILE A 341 9.09 -11.25 2.36
N GLU A 342 7.92 -11.24 1.73
CA GLU A 342 7.72 -11.72 0.36
C GLU A 342 7.48 -10.53 -0.57
N LEU A 343 8.27 -10.42 -1.63
CA LEU A 343 8.09 -9.43 -2.70
C LEU A 343 7.79 -10.14 -4.01
N GLN A 344 6.65 -9.81 -4.59
CA GLN A 344 6.12 -10.41 -5.81
C GLN A 344 6.63 -9.69 -7.06
N GLU A 345 6.51 -10.35 -8.21
CA GLU A 345 6.98 -9.82 -9.51
C GLU A 345 6.30 -8.50 -9.89
N ASN A 346 5.04 -8.32 -9.52
CA ASN A 346 4.28 -7.08 -9.70
C ASN A 346 4.62 -5.99 -8.67
N GLY A 347 5.60 -6.20 -7.78
CA GLY A 347 5.97 -5.28 -6.71
C GLY A 347 5.04 -5.31 -5.49
N ALA A 348 4.00 -6.16 -5.48
CA ALA A 348 3.23 -6.40 -4.26
C ALA A 348 4.11 -7.06 -3.20
N PHE A 349 3.86 -6.72 -1.95
CA PHE A 349 4.72 -7.09 -0.85
C PHE A 349 3.90 -7.62 0.33
N ARG A 350 4.42 -8.62 1.04
CA ARG A 350 3.89 -9.16 2.30
C ARG A 350 4.99 -9.13 3.36
N HIS A 351 4.70 -8.54 4.51
CA HIS A 351 5.47 -8.67 5.75
C HIS A 351 4.65 -9.48 6.75
N LEU A 352 5.25 -10.50 7.33
CA LEU A 352 4.64 -11.37 8.32
C LEU A 352 5.58 -11.49 9.50
N SER A 353 5.09 -11.21 10.71
CA SER A 353 5.90 -11.19 11.93
C SER A 353 5.22 -11.93 13.07
N TYR A 354 5.97 -12.82 13.71
CA TYR A 354 5.61 -13.56 14.92
C TYR A 354 6.51 -13.09 16.04
N CYS A 355 6.14 -11.95 16.59
CA CYS A 355 6.83 -11.39 17.73
C CYS A 355 5.93 -10.45 18.53
N LEU A 356 4.62 -10.62 18.38
CA LEU A 356 3.67 -9.88 19.21
C LEU A 356 3.76 -10.35 20.65
N ASP A 357 4.14 -11.59 20.93
CA ASP A 357 4.02 -12.08 22.29
C ASP A 357 5.30 -12.12 23.08
N TRP A 358 5.10 -11.98 24.38
CA TRP A 358 6.05 -12.38 25.39
C TRP A 358 5.33 -13.32 26.36
N TYR A 359 6.05 -14.33 26.83
CA TYR A 359 5.47 -15.36 27.68
C TYR A 359 5.72 -15.05 29.15
N GLU A 360 4.68 -14.58 29.85
CA GLU A 360 4.58 -14.69 31.31
C GLU A 360 3.84 -16.00 31.64
N PRO A 361 4.34 -16.84 32.55
CA PRO A 361 3.64 -18.06 32.95
C PRO A 361 2.20 -17.72 33.38
N ASN A 362 1.22 -18.33 32.69
CA ASN A 362 -0.24 -18.29 32.97
C ASN A 362 -1.08 -17.16 32.36
N VAL A 363 -0.52 -16.14 31.70
CA VAL A 363 -1.35 -15.03 31.19
C VAL A 363 -1.16 -14.79 29.68
N GLY A 364 0.06 -14.93 29.15
CA GLY A 364 0.36 -14.54 27.77
C GLY A 364 0.17 -13.03 27.54
N GLY A 365 1.20 -12.34 27.06
CA GLY A 365 1.09 -10.91 26.82
C GLY A 365 1.40 -10.56 25.37
N VAL A 366 0.79 -9.48 24.88
CA VAL A 366 1.08 -8.88 23.57
C VAL A 366 1.85 -7.58 23.78
N PHE A 367 2.96 -7.43 23.07
CA PHE A 367 3.75 -6.23 22.98
C PHE A 367 3.20 -5.36 21.85
N LEU A 368 2.46 -4.30 22.23
CA LEU A 368 1.87 -3.39 21.26
C LEU A 368 2.90 -2.75 20.31
N PRO A 369 4.12 -2.39 20.75
CA PRO A 369 5.11 -1.82 19.84
C PRO A 369 5.56 -2.79 18.74
N SER A 370 5.39 -4.11 18.90
CA SER A 370 5.71 -5.06 17.82
C SER A 370 4.80 -4.89 16.61
N ALA A 371 3.51 -4.59 16.83
CA ALA A 371 2.56 -4.35 15.74
C ALA A 371 2.87 -3.05 14.98
N THR A 372 3.16 -1.97 15.71
CA THR A 372 3.55 -0.68 15.11
C THR A 372 4.89 -0.79 14.39
N HIS A 373 5.85 -1.53 14.96
CA HIS A 373 7.15 -1.78 14.34
C HIS A 373 7.02 -2.56 13.03
N ALA A 374 6.24 -3.65 12.99
CA ALA A 374 6.01 -4.40 11.76
C ALA A 374 5.38 -3.54 10.65
N CYS A 375 4.41 -2.69 11.00
CA CYS A 375 3.82 -1.74 10.05
C CYS A 375 4.83 -0.71 9.54
N ARG A 376 5.64 -0.14 10.45
CA ARG A 376 6.69 0.82 10.11
C ARG A 376 7.74 0.18 9.20
N GLU A 377 8.20 -1.02 9.52
CA GLU A 377 9.14 -1.77 8.67
C GLU A 377 8.56 -1.98 7.28
N ALA A 378 7.32 -2.47 7.16
CA ALA A 378 6.67 -2.64 5.87
C ALA A 378 6.60 -1.33 5.07
N ILE A 379 6.27 -0.20 5.72
CA ILE A 379 6.27 1.13 5.09
C ILE A 379 7.67 1.53 4.62
N SER A 380 8.71 1.34 5.45
CA SER A 380 10.09 1.65 5.07
C SER A 380 10.58 0.78 3.90
N LEU A 381 10.21 -0.50 3.86
CA LEU A 381 10.51 -1.38 2.73
C LEU A 381 9.89 -0.83 1.45
N ILE A 382 8.63 -0.38 1.48
CA ILE A 382 7.97 0.24 0.33
C ILE A 382 8.75 1.47 -0.14
N VAL A 383 9.05 2.43 0.76
CA VAL A 383 9.80 3.65 0.39
C VAL A 383 11.10 3.29 -0.31
N ALA A 384 11.89 2.40 0.28
CA ALA A 384 13.19 2.09 -0.26
C ALA A 384 13.11 1.23 -1.54
N VAL A 385 12.05 0.44 -1.74
CA VAL A 385 11.73 -0.19 -3.03
C VAL A 385 11.44 0.87 -4.10
N GLN A 386 10.67 1.91 -3.77
CA GLN A 386 10.33 2.99 -4.69
C GLN A 386 11.54 3.85 -5.07
N GLU A 387 12.38 4.17 -4.09
CA GLU A 387 13.62 4.92 -4.32
C GLU A 387 14.60 4.15 -5.22
N ARG A 388 14.77 2.84 -4.98
CA ARG A 388 15.67 1.99 -5.79
C ARG A 388 15.19 1.86 -7.22
N THR A 389 13.90 1.63 -7.41
CA THR A 389 13.31 1.37 -8.74
C THR A 389 12.96 2.65 -9.49
N GLY A 390 12.98 3.81 -8.83
CA GLY A 390 12.46 5.06 -9.36
C GLY A 390 10.94 5.07 -9.58
N GLN A 391 10.22 4.01 -9.15
CA GLN A 391 8.80 3.88 -9.38
C GLN A 391 8.01 4.63 -8.30
N ARG A 392 7.41 5.76 -8.70
CA ARG A 392 6.54 6.58 -7.83
C ARG A 392 5.07 6.15 -7.93
N ARG A 393 4.81 4.90 -7.56
CA ARG A 393 3.46 4.31 -7.55
C ARG A 393 2.65 4.72 -6.32
N MET A 394 1.35 4.56 -6.46
CA MET A 394 0.43 4.56 -5.33
C MET A 394 0.30 3.15 -4.77
N TRP A 395 -0.01 3.04 -3.48
CA TRP A 395 -0.08 1.76 -2.80
C TRP A 395 -1.37 1.57 -2.03
N ASP A 396 -1.93 0.37 -2.11
CA ASP A 396 -2.92 -0.14 -1.18
C ASP A 396 -2.20 -0.90 -0.08
N LEU A 397 -2.54 -0.60 1.18
CA LEU A 397 -1.95 -1.23 2.36
C LEU A 397 -3.06 -1.93 3.12
N ALA A 398 -2.80 -3.11 3.65
CA ALA A 398 -3.66 -3.74 4.63
C ALA A 398 -2.85 -4.40 5.73
N LEU A 399 -3.42 -4.41 6.93
CA LEU A 399 -2.87 -4.97 8.14
C LEU A 399 -3.83 -6.00 8.69
N SER A 400 -3.31 -7.12 9.18
CA SER A 400 -3.99 -7.99 10.14
C SER A 400 -3.13 -8.21 11.37
N ILE A 401 -3.76 -8.15 12.55
CA ILE A 401 -3.22 -8.62 13.81
C ILE A 401 -4.14 -9.74 14.27
N SER A 402 -3.62 -10.95 14.46
CA SER A 402 -4.43 -12.16 14.73
C SER A 402 -3.88 -12.95 15.91
N ASP A 403 -4.70 -13.84 16.47
CA ASP A 403 -4.38 -14.76 17.56
C ASP A 403 -4.04 -14.03 18.87
N VAL A 404 -4.66 -12.87 19.13
CA VAL A 404 -4.39 -12.00 20.29
C VAL A 404 -5.47 -12.03 21.39
N SER A 405 -6.58 -12.75 21.18
CA SER A 405 -7.71 -12.73 22.13
C SER A 405 -7.33 -13.23 23.52
N GLY A 406 -7.84 -12.56 24.56
CA GLY A 406 -7.63 -12.96 25.95
C GLY A 406 -6.24 -12.65 26.50
N ARG A 407 -5.28 -12.28 25.65
CA ARG A 407 -3.94 -11.85 26.05
C ARG A 407 -3.99 -10.44 26.64
N ARG A 408 -2.97 -10.08 27.42
CA ARG A 408 -2.85 -8.72 27.97
C ARG A 408 -1.86 -7.88 27.20
N ALA A 409 -2.28 -6.70 26.76
CA ALA A 409 -1.42 -5.77 26.04
C ALA A 409 -0.41 -5.08 26.98
N ARG A 410 0.82 -4.87 26.50
CA ARG A 410 1.90 -4.16 27.20
C ARG A 410 2.61 -3.17 26.28
N THR A 411 3.11 -2.10 26.90
CA THR A 411 4.05 -1.13 26.30
C THR A 411 5.44 -1.27 26.92
N GLN A 412 6.46 -0.74 26.23
CA GLN A 412 7.85 -0.79 26.69
C GLN A 412 8.03 0.09 27.95
N GLY A 413 8.78 -0.40 28.94
CA GLY A 413 9.25 0.43 30.07
C GLY A 413 8.32 0.55 31.28
N ILE A 414 7.15 -0.08 31.29
CA ILE A 414 6.27 -0.12 32.47
C ILE A 414 6.55 -1.41 33.26
N ASP A 415 6.89 -1.26 34.56
CA ASP A 415 7.07 -2.41 35.46
C ASP A 415 5.77 -3.25 35.49
N PRO A 416 5.85 -4.56 35.20
CA PRO A 416 4.73 -5.51 35.26
C PRO A 416 3.87 -5.40 36.53
N ARG A 417 4.52 -5.07 37.66
CA ARG A 417 3.91 -4.99 38.98
C ARG A 417 3.12 -3.69 39.19
N LEU A 418 3.38 -2.67 38.38
CA LEU A 418 2.77 -1.34 38.50
C LEU A 418 1.52 -1.15 37.62
N THR A 419 1.16 -2.12 36.78
CA THR A 419 -0.05 -2.08 35.94
C THR A 419 -1.04 -3.23 36.24
N PRO A 420 -1.65 -3.25 37.44
CA PRO A 420 -2.53 -4.35 37.87
C PRO A 420 -3.87 -4.47 37.11
N HIS A 421 -4.16 -3.62 36.12
CA HIS A 421 -5.48 -3.53 35.46
C HIS A 421 -5.47 -3.58 33.93
N GLN A 422 -4.51 -4.28 33.31
CA GLN A 422 -4.58 -4.53 31.87
C GLN A 422 -5.76 -5.46 31.56
N LEU A 423 -6.76 -4.91 30.86
CA LEU A 423 -7.89 -5.68 30.37
C LEU A 423 -7.39 -6.67 29.30
N PRO A 424 -7.95 -7.89 29.27
CA PRO A 424 -7.66 -8.81 28.17
C PRO A 424 -8.13 -8.21 26.85
N ILE A 425 -7.35 -8.42 25.79
CA ILE A 425 -7.68 -7.98 24.45
C ILE A 425 -9.00 -8.66 24.04
N PRO A 426 -10.04 -7.88 23.66
CA PRO A 426 -11.40 -8.39 23.54
C PRO A 426 -11.65 -9.19 22.26
N ARG A 427 -10.75 -9.12 21.28
CA ARG A 427 -10.92 -9.76 19.97
C ARG A 427 -9.69 -10.54 19.60
N ASP A 428 -9.91 -11.56 18.79
CA ASP A 428 -8.82 -12.38 18.27
C ASP A 428 -8.15 -11.78 17.04
N GLN A 429 -8.90 -10.99 16.27
CA GLN A 429 -8.45 -10.43 15.01
C GLN A 429 -8.80 -8.95 14.88
N TYR A 430 -7.82 -8.20 14.42
CA TYR A 430 -7.92 -6.80 14.00
C TYR A 430 -7.45 -6.71 12.56
N SER A 431 -8.17 -5.94 11.75
CA SER A 431 -7.78 -5.66 10.38
C SER A 431 -8.06 -4.22 10.00
N ALA A 432 -7.17 -3.61 9.23
CA ALA A 432 -7.31 -2.27 8.69
C ALA A 432 -6.73 -2.22 7.28
N HIS A 433 -7.18 -1.26 6.47
CA HIS A 433 -6.60 -1.03 5.15
C HIS A 433 -6.64 0.45 4.79
N LEU A 434 -5.67 0.87 3.97
CA LEU A 434 -5.54 2.20 3.41
C LEU A 434 -5.42 2.07 1.89
N LEU A 435 -6.16 2.86 1.15
CA LEU A 435 -6.19 2.79 -0.31
C LEU A 435 -5.52 4.01 -0.91
N GLY A 436 -4.64 3.82 -1.89
CA GLY A 436 -4.15 4.95 -2.67
C GLY A 436 -3.15 5.82 -1.94
N MET A 437 -2.24 5.23 -1.19
CA MET A 437 -1.19 5.98 -0.51
C MET A 437 -0.11 6.37 -1.51
N SER A 438 0.16 7.66 -1.64
CA SER A 438 1.21 8.16 -2.53
C SER A 438 2.59 7.91 -1.98
N THR A 439 3.56 7.76 -2.88
CA THR A 439 4.99 7.65 -2.54
C THR A 439 5.40 8.75 -1.55
N ALA A 440 5.03 10.00 -1.85
CA ALA A 440 5.34 11.15 -1.00
C ALA A 440 4.69 11.05 0.39
N ARG A 441 3.46 10.54 0.48
CA ARG A 441 2.80 10.35 1.79
C ARG A 441 3.45 9.23 2.60
N ILE A 442 3.78 8.12 1.95
CA ILE A 442 4.46 6.97 2.57
C ILE A 442 5.82 7.40 3.12
N ALA A 443 6.58 8.19 2.35
CA ALA A 443 7.90 8.67 2.75
C ALA A 443 7.86 9.77 3.82
N ASN A 444 6.97 10.77 3.67
CA ASN A 444 7.00 11.98 4.51
C ASN A 444 6.14 11.88 5.77
N ASP A 445 5.18 10.96 5.82
CA ASP A 445 4.25 10.83 6.95
C ASP A 445 3.98 9.35 7.32
N PRO A 446 5.02 8.53 7.56
CA PRO A 446 4.86 7.12 7.89
C PRO A 446 4.11 6.93 9.22
N ARG A 447 4.24 7.87 10.15
CA ARG A 447 3.59 7.82 11.46
C ARG A 447 2.07 7.79 11.35
N SER A 448 1.48 8.73 10.62
CA SER A 448 0.02 8.79 10.48
C SER A 448 -0.54 7.56 9.75
N LEU A 449 0.24 6.93 8.87
CA LEU A 449 -0.14 5.68 8.21
C LEU A 449 -0.16 4.50 9.20
N VAL A 450 0.87 4.36 10.03
CA VAL A 450 0.88 3.31 11.07
C VAL A 450 -0.23 3.53 12.09
N GLU A 451 -0.48 4.77 12.50
CA GLU A 451 -1.59 5.12 13.37
C GLU A 451 -2.93 4.71 12.76
N ALA A 452 -3.16 5.04 11.49
CA ALA A 452 -4.40 4.68 10.81
C ALA A 452 -4.60 3.15 10.68
N LEU A 453 -3.52 2.38 10.55
CA LEU A 453 -3.58 0.91 10.47
C LEU A 453 -3.73 0.26 11.86
N THR A 454 -3.00 0.72 12.87
CA THR A 454 -2.89 0.06 14.18
C THR A 454 -3.72 0.70 15.30
N GLY A 455 -4.20 1.92 15.11
CA GLY A 455 -4.80 2.75 16.15
C GLY A 455 -6.00 2.09 16.83
N ARG A 456 -6.85 1.39 16.07
CA ARG A 456 -7.99 0.63 16.66
C ARG A 456 -7.52 -0.46 17.62
N PHE A 457 -6.50 -1.23 17.23
CA PHE A 457 -5.96 -2.31 18.06
C PHE A 457 -5.36 -1.74 19.36
N ILE A 458 -4.63 -0.63 19.25
CA ILE A 458 -4.01 0.06 20.39
C ILE A 458 -5.06 0.64 21.33
N ALA A 459 -6.07 1.33 20.79
CA ALA A 459 -7.16 1.92 21.57
C ALA A 459 -8.00 0.85 22.29
N GLU A 460 -8.38 -0.23 21.61
CA GLU A 460 -9.11 -1.35 22.24
C GLU A 460 -8.26 -2.13 23.26
N SER A 461 -6.94 -1.99 23.20
CA SER A 461 -6.01 -2.51 24.21
C SER A 461 -5.87 -1.60 25.44
N GLY A 462 -6.50 -0.42 25.44
CA GLY A 462 -6.49 0.54 26.54
C GLY A 462 -5.29 1.48 26.57
N PHE A 463 -4.64 1.71 25.42
CA PHE A 463 -3.47 2.58 25.30
C PHE A 463 -3.72 3.70 24.29
N GLU A 464 -3.04 4.83 24.50
CA GLU A 464 -2.94 5.91 23.52
C GLU A 464 -1.84 5.57 22.51
N PHE A 465 -2.04 5.91 21.23
CA PHE A 465 -1.04 5.65 20.19
C PHE A 465 0.34 6.23 20.55
N GLU A 466 0.36 7.42 21.14
CA GLU A 466 1.58 8.11 21.61
C GLU A 466 2.37 7.36 22.67
N SER A 467 1.72 6.50 23.44
CA SER A 467 2.40 5.67 24.44
C SER A 467 3.05 4.41 23.87
N VAL A 468 2.68 4.04 22.63
CA VAL A 468 3.11 2.83 21.94
C VAL A 468 4.10 3.16 20.82
N TRP A 469 3.90 4.29 20.15
CA TRP A 469 4.84 4.79 19.15
C TRP A 469 6.15 5.12 19.87
N PRO A 470 7.27 4.47 19.51
CA PRO A 470 8.55 4.89 20.05
C PRO A 470 8.73 6.35 19.64
N CYS A 471 8.69 7.28 20.60
CA CYS A 471 9.29 8.58 20.39
C CYS A 471 10.70 8.29 19.94
N GLU A 472 10.99 8.50 18.66
CA GLU A 472 12.36 8.53 18.20
C GLU A 472 13.01 9.60 19.08
N ALA A 473 13.86 9.17 20.00
CA ALA A 473 14.88 10.05 20.52
C ALA A 473 15.65 10.46 19.27
N SER A 474 15.31 11.64 18.76
CA SER A 474 15.87 12.27 17.56
C SER A 474 17.34 11.90 17.42
N ALA A 475 17.62 11.01 16.47
CA ALA A 475 18.94 10.50 16.12
C ALA A 475 19.11 10.64 14.61
#